data_AF-A0A6M6BMC1-F1
#
_entry.id   AF-A0A6M6BMC1-F1
#
_cell.length_a   1.000
_cell.length_b   1.000
_cell.length_c   1.000
_cell.angle_alpha   90.00
_cell.angle_beta   90.00
_cell.angle_gamma   90.00
#
_symmetry.space_group_name_H-M   'P 1'
#
loop_
_entity.id
_entity.type
_entity.pdbx_description
1 polymer ?
#
loop_
_entity_poly.entity_id
_entity_poly.type
_entity_poly.pdbx_seq_one_letter_code
_entity_poly.pdbx_strand_id
1 'polypeptide(L)'
;MSKSCTLRAYAEPDGPIVCLILVTHSRSETDLSEIELPYLLWQSMGTRAAAAMIAQLYCWSQPEVVRQLGRVTIRRSITNLLQLHQREFRSNLP
;
A
#
# COMPACT_ATOMS: atom_id res chain seq x y z
N MET A 1 19.50 -19.49 -2.60
CA MET A 1 18.22 -19.68 -3.33
C MET A 1 17.41 -18.40 -3.19
N SER A 2 17.15 -17.68 -4.29
CA SER A 2 16.38 -16.43 -4.27
C SER A 2 14.91 -16.75 -3.96
N LYS A 3 14.42 -16.36 -2.78
CA LYS A 3 12.99 -16.44 -2.46
C LYS A 3 12.31 -15.33 -3.27
N SER A 4 11.61 -15.69 -4.33
CA SER A 4 10.79 -14.74 -5.08
C SER A 4 9.63 -14.33 -4.19
N CYS A 5 9.61 -13.06 -3.80
CA CYS A 5 8.56 -12.42 -3.06
C CYS A 5 8.12 -11.19 -3.86
N THR A 6 6.82 -10.95 -3.98
CA THR A 6 6.30 -9.76 -4.67
C THR A 6 5.19 -9.14 -3.86
N LEU A 7 5.16 -7.81 -3.81
CA LEU A 7 4.08 -7.05 -3.19
C LEU A 7 3.31 -6.31 -4.30
N ARG A 8 2.02 -6.58 -4.37
CA ARG A 8 1.05 -5.79 -5.13
C ARG A 8 0.23 -4.97 -4.15
N ALA A 9 -0.09 -3.74 -4.52
CA ALA A 9 -1.05 -2.95 -3.78
C ALA A 9 -2.21 -2.60 -4.70
N TYR A 10 -3.39 -2.46 -4.12
CA TYR A 10 -4.60 -1.97 -4.76
C TYR A 10 -5.20 -0.91 -3.85
N ALA A 11 -5.84 0.09 -4.45
CA ALA A 11 -6.53 1.14 -3.73
C ALA A 11 -7.96 1.20 -4.27
N GLU A 12 -8.93 0.98 -3.40
CA GLU A 12 -10.35 1.01 -3.76
C GLU A 12 -11.05 2.14 -2.98
N PRO A 13 -11.85 2.98 -3.66
CA PRO A 13 -12.64 3.99 -2.99
C PRO A 13 -13.83 3.34 -2.27
N ASP A 14 -13.98 3.59 -0.98
CA ASP A 14 -15.15 3.18 -0.21
C ASP A 14 -15.66 4.36 0.63
N GLY A 15 -16.56 5.14 0.03
CA GLY A 15 -17.09 6.36 0.62
C GLY A 15 -15.99 7.34 1.05
N PRO A 16 -15.86 7.67 2.36
CA PRO A 16 -14.86 8.60 2.87
C PRO A 16 -13.46 7.99 3.05
N ILE A 17 -13.26 6.73 2.68
CA ILE A 17 -12.03 5.96 2.91
C ILE A 17 -11.47 5.44 1.57
N VAL A 18 -10.16 5.18 1.56
CA VAL A 18 -9.50 4.31 0.58
C VAL A 18 -9.09 3.02 1.28
N CYS A 19 -9.60 1.89 0.79
CA CYS A 19 -9.12 0.59 1.21
C CYS A 19 -7.85 0.25 0.42
N LEU A 20 -6.72 0.08 1.12
CA LEU A 20 -5.47 -0.39 0.55
C LEU A 20 -5.35 -1.89 0.77
N ILE A 21 -5.38 -2.64 -0.32
CA ILE A 21 -5.23 -4.09 -0.30
C ILE A 21 -3.79 -4.42 -0.71
N LEU A 22 -3.02 -4.95 0.23
CA LEU A 22 -1.63 -5.35 0.06
C LEU A 22 -1.56 -6.87 -0.09
N VAL A 23 -1.24 -7.32 -1.29
CA VAL A 23 -1.14 -8.74 -1.64
C VAL A 23 0.32 -9.12 -1.77
N THR A 24 0.77 -10.02 -0.90
CA THR A 24 2.13 -10.55 -0.94
C THR A 24 2.11 -11.98 -1.43
N HIS A 25 2.78 -12.22 -2.55
CA HIS A 25 2.99 -13.57 -3.07
C HIS A 25 4.37 -14.06 -2.67
N SER A 26 4.42 -15.17 -1.95
CA SER A 26 5.62 -15.95 -1.69
C SER A 26 5.57 -17.27 -2.48
N ARG A 27 6.62 -18.10 -2.38
CA ARG A 27 6.63 -19.42 -3.03
C ARG A 27 5.59 -20.40 -2.46
N SER A 28 5.19 -20.21 -1.21
CA SER A 28 4.36 -21.15 -0.46
C SER A 28 2.96 -20.63 -0.19
N GLU A 29 2.75 -19.30 -0.21
CA GLU A 29 1.48 -18.70 0.17
C GLU A 29 1.24 -17.36 -0.53
N THR A 30 -0.03 -16.94 -0.50
CA THR A 30 -0.43 -15.58 -0.83
C THR A 30 -1.13 -14.99 0.38
N ASP A 31 -0.54 -13.93 0.91
CA ASP A 31 -1.08 -13.19 2.06
C ASP A 31 -1.75 -11.91 1.60
N LEU A 32 -2.83 -11.55 2.28
CA LEU A 32 -3.61 -10.37 2.00
C LEU A 32 -3.71 -9.53 3.28
N SER A 33 -3.44 -8.23 3.17
CA SER A 33 -3.55 -7.28 4.26
C SER A 33 -4.32 -6.07 3.79
N GLU A 34 -5.37 -5.73 4.53
CA GLU A 34 -6.23 -4.58 4.23
C GLU A 34 -5.91 -3.45 5.21
N ILE A 35 -5.81 -2.23 4.68
CA ILE A 35 -5.56 -1.03 5.47
C ILE A 35 -6.50 0.07 4.99
N GLU A 36 -7.37 0.52 5.89
CA GLU A 36 -8.24 1.66 5.65
C GLU A 36 -7.49 2.98 5.85
N LEU A 37 -7.53 3.85 4.84
CA LEU A 37 -6.98 5.21 4.90
C LEU A 37 -8.09 6.23 4.64
N PRO A 38 -8.53 7.00 5.67
CA PRO A 38 -9.49 8.08 5.47
C PRO A 38 -8.96 9.13 4.49
N TYR A 39 -9.78 9.53 3.51
CA TYR A 39 -9.38 10.54 2.51
C TYR A 39 -8.99 11.86 3.16
N LEU A 40 -9.71 12.29 4.20
CA LEU A 40 -9.41 13.54 4.91
C LEU A 40 -8.03 13.50 5.56
N LEU A 41 -7.66 12.37 6.18
CA LEU A 41 -6.33 12.17 6.74
C LEU A 41 -5.27 12.17 5.63
N TRP A 42 -5.51 11.42 4.55
CA TRP A 42 -4.59 11.36 3.42
C TRP A 42 -4.35 12.75 2.81
N GLN A 43 -5.41 13.51 2.53
CA GLN A 43 -5.31 14.86 1.97
C GLN A 43 -4.54 15.80 2.89
N SER A 44 -4.76 15.69 4.21
CA SER A 44 -4.10 16.53 5.21
C SER A 44 -2.60 16.24 5.33
N MET A 45 -2.20 14.97 5.24
CA MET A 45 -0.80 14.55 5.34
C MET A 45 -0.04 14.66 4.00
N GLY A 46 -0.75 14.54 2.89
CA GLY A 46 -0.18 14.32 1.57
C GLY A 46 0.29 12.87 1.35
N THR A 47 0.37 12.50 0.08
CA THR A 47 0.59 11.11 -0.37
C THR A 47 1.87 10.48 0.15
N ARG A 48 2.96 11.24 0.24
CA ARG A 48 4.25 10.71 0.69
C ARG A 48 4.24 10.34 2.18
N ALA A 49 3.63 11.17 3.01
CA ALA A 49 3.53 10.93 4.45
C ALA A 49 2.52 9.82 4.75
N ALA A 50 1.37 9.80 4.09
CA ALA A 50 0.39 8.71 4.21
C ALA A 50 1.00 7.36 3.81
N ALA A 51 1.71 7.29 2.67
CA ALA A 51 2.39 6.07 2.24
C ALA A 51 3.47 5.60 3.23
N ALA A 52 4.20 6.53 3.86
CA ALA A 52 5.20 6.18 4.87
C ALA A 52 4.56 5.60 6.13
N MET A 53 3.45 6.17 6.59
CA MET A 53 2.67 5.67 7.73
C MET A 53 2.13 4.26 7.46
N ILE A 54 1.51 4.04 6.30
CA ILE A 54 0.97 2.73 5.89
C ILE A 54 2.10 1.71 5.74
N ALA A 55 3.20 2.09 5.10
CA ALA A 55 4.36 1.21 4.97
C ALA A 55 4.91 0.80 6.34
N GLN A 56 4.96 1.72 7.31
CA GLN A 56 5.39 1.41 8.67
C GLN A 56 4.44 0.43 9.36
N LEU A 57 3.13 0.66 9.28
CA LEU A 57 2.10 -0.24 9.82
C LEU A 57 2.24 -1.64 9.23
N TYR A 58 2.33 -1.75 7.90
CA TYR A 58 2.51 -3.02 7.20
C TYR A 58 3.84 -3.70 7.57
N CYS A 59 4.93 -2.93 7.69
CA CYS A 59 6.22 -3.48 8.07
C CYS A 59 6.24 -4.04 9.49
N TRP A 60 5.41 -3.53 10.39
CA TRP A 60 5.26 -4.04 11.74
C TRP A 60 4.43 -5.30 11.80
N SER A 61 3.37 -5.41 10.99
CA SER A 61 2.54 -6.62 10.93
C SER A 61 3.20 -7.76 10.16
N GLN A 62 4.09 -7.46 9.20
CA GLN A 62 4.67 -8.44 8.27
C GLN A 62 6.21 -8.43 8.25
N PRO A 63 6.89 -8.75 9.37
CA PRO A 63 8.35 -8.65 9.47
C PRO A 63 9.10 -9.56 8.48
N GLU A 64 8.54 -10.73 8.15
CA GLU A 64 9.15 -11.65 7.18
C GLU A 64 9.08 -11.14 5.74
N VAL A 65 7.98 -10.48 5.36
CA VAL A 65 7.84 -9.81 4.06
C VAL A 65 8.85 -8.67 3.95
N VAL A 66 9.06 -7.91 5.03
CA VAL A 66 10.05 -6.84 5.08
C VAL A 66 11.48 -7.36 4.89
N ARG A 67 11.81 -8.52 5.49
CA ARG A 67 13.12 -9.17 5.31
C ARG A 67 13.36 -9.56 3.86
N GLN A 68 12.32 -9.96 3.13
CA GLN A 68 12.43 -10.43 1.74
C GLN A 68 12.43 -9.30 0.71
N LEU A 69 11.53 -8.32 0.86
CA LEU A 69 11.34 -7.23 -0.11
C LEU A 69 12.14 -5.97 0.21
N GLY A 70 12.40 -5.74 1.50
CA GLY A 70 12.98 -4.50 2.00
C GLY A 70 11.96 -3.37 2.15
N ARG A 71 12.15 -2.56 3.21
CA ARG A 71 11.27 -1.42 3.54
C ARG A 71 11.14 -0.40 2.41
N VAL A 72 12.22 -0.18 1.65
CA VAL A 72 12.22 0.81 0.56
C VAL A 72 11.30 0.36 -0.57
N THR A 73 11.33 -0.92 -0.94
CA THR A 73 10.47 -1.50 -1.98
C THR A 73 9.01 -1.40 -1.57
N ILE A 74 8.67 -1.83 -0.35
CA ILE A 74 7.32 -1.76 0.22
C ILE A 74 6.78 -0.33 0.15
N ARG A 75 7.54 0.64 0.68
CA ARG A 75 7.15 2.06 0.67
C ARG A 75 6.96 2.59 -0.74
N ARG A 76 7.84 2.23 -1.69
CA ARG A 76 7.70 2.64 -3.09
C ARG A 76 6.45 2.06 -3.72
N SER A 77 6.15 0.78 -3.53
CA SER A 77 4.92 0.15 -4.04
C SER A 77 3.68 0.88 -3.54
N ILE A 78 3.57 1.10 -2.23
CA ILE A 78 2.43 1.81 -1.62
C ILE A 78 2.32 3.25 -2.15
N THR A 79 3.44 3.97 -2.21
CA THR A 79 3.47 5.37 -2.70
C THR A 79 3.00 5.45 -4.15
N ASN A 80 3.51 4.57 -5.02
CA ASN A 80 3.16 4.56 -6.44
C ASN A 80 1.67 4.29 -6.65
N LEU A 81 1.10 3.35 -5.90
CA LEU A 81 -0.33 3.06 -6.00
C LEU A 81 -1.20 4.20 -5.47
N LEU A 82 -0.87 4.80 -4.33
CA LEU A 82 -1.61 5.95 -3.85
C LEU A 82 -1.53 7.13 -4.84
N GLN A 83 -0.39 7.34 -5.48
CA GLN A 83 -0.25 8.35 -6.54
C GLN A 83 -1.09 8.02 -7.77
N LEU A 84 -1.14 6.75 -8.18
CA LEU A 84 -1.98 6.29 -9.30
C LEU A 84 -3.46 6.54 -8.99
N HIS A 85 -3.94 6.06 -7.84
CA HIS A 85 -5.31 6.26 -7.38
C HIS A 85 -5.68 7.74 -7.30
N GLN A 86 -4.78 8.58 -6.79
CA GLN A 86 -5.00 10.03 -6.73
C GLN A 86 -5.16 10.66 -8.13
N ARG A 87 -4.44 10.15 -9.15
CA ARG A 87 -4.58 10.61 -10.53
C ARG A 87 -5.92 10.17 -11.12
N GLU A 88 -6.26 8.89 -10.97
CA GLU A 88 -7.53 8.33 -11.46
C GLU A 88 -8.73 9.01 -10.82
N PHE A 89 -8.68 9.21 -9.50
CA PHE A 89 -9.71 9.96 -8.77
C PHE A 89 -9.86 11.39 -9.29
N ARG A 90 -8.76 12.09 -9.59
CA ARG A 90 -8.79 13.44 -10.17
C ARG A 90 -9.34 13.47 -11.60
N SER A 91 -9.04 12.45 -12.40
CA SER A 91 -9.54 12.33 -13.78
C SER A 91 -11.04 12.00 -13.85
N ASN A 92 -11.58 11.37 -12.80
CA ASN A 92 -12.98 10.98 -12.71
C ASN A 92 -13.87 12.00 -11.96
N LEU A 93 -13.29 13.13 -11.52
CA LEU A 93 -14.06 14.26 -11.01
C LEU A 93 -14.65 15.03 -12.21
N PRO A 94 -15.97 15.32 -12.21
CA PRO A 94 -16.64 16.03 -13.30
C PRO A 94 -16.19 17.49 -13.46
#